data_AF-A0A6P8VBS5-F1
#
_entry.id   AF-A0A6P8VBS5-F1
#
_cell.length_a   1.000
_cell.length_b   1.000
_cell.length_c   1.000
_cell.angle_alpha   90.00
_cell.angle_beta   90.00
_cell.angle_gamma   90.00
#
_symmetry.space_group_name_H-M   'P 1'
#
loop_
_entity.id
_entity.type
_entity.pdbx_description
1 polymer ?
#
loop_
_entity_poly.entity_id
_entity_poly.type
_entity_poly.pdbx_seq_one_letter_code
_entity_poly.pdbx_strand_id
1 'polypeptide(L)'
;MSGKGDLAKLDVGVLTADQQEKLRQFKIKTRINNEKYLRSHPEMEVLIGDFLRDVLLKRPADIRDFAADHFTNPDLHVLIGSKMEGNME
;
A
#
# COMPACT_ATOMS: atom_id res chain seq x y z
N MET A 1 29.04 45.51 -16.27
CA MET A 1 29.13 44.94 -14.91
C MET A 1 28.16 43.77 -14.84
N SER A 2 28.72 42.56 -14.82
CA SER A 2 28.02 41.28 -14.99
C SER A 2 27.27 40.89 -13.71
N GLY A 3 25.95 41.04 -13.69
CA GLY A 3 25.07 40.52 -12.63
C GLY A 3 24.66 39.07 -12.92
N LYS A 4 25.63 38.18 -13.05
CA LYS A 4 25.42 36.74 -13.28
C LYS A 4 26.09 35.97 -12.15
N GLY A 5 25.28 35.40 -11.26
CA GLY A 5 25.72 34.33 -10.39
C GLY A 5 25.18 34.42 -8.97
N ASP A 6 23.88 34.16 -8.79
CA ASP A 6 23.34 33.69 -7.49
C ASP A 6 21.95 33.00 -7.61
N LEU A 7 21.58 32.54 -8.82
CA LEU A 7 20.54 31.51 -8.96
C LEU A 7 21.24 30.15 -8.93
N ALA A 8 21.95 29.88 -7.83
CA ALA A 8 22.36 28.54 -7.48
C ALA A 8 21.07 27.70 -7.43
N LYS A 9 20.87 26.89 -8.47
CA LYS A 9 19.92 25.77 -8.57
C LYS A 9 19.02 25.66 -7.33
N LEU A 10 17.87 26.33 -7.36
CA LEU A 10 16.76 25.93 -6.50
C LEU A 10 16.50 24.47 -6.87
N ASP A 11 16.91 23.55 -6.01
CA ASP A 11 16.73 22.13 -6.23
C ASP A 11 15.21 21.89 -6.16
N VAL A 12 14.55 21.95 -7.32
CA VAL A 12 13.08 21.96 -7.47
C VAL A 12 12.44 20.74 -6.78
N GLY A 13 13.23 19.69 -6.48
CA GLY A 13 12.80 18.51 -5.74
C GLY A 13 12.89 18.60 -4.20
N VAL A 14 13.51 19.64 -3.63
CA VAL A 14 13.72 19.73 -2.18
C VAL A 14 12.62 20.58 -1.54
N LEU A 15 11.78 19.91 -0.76
CA LEU A 15 10.75 20.56 0.05
C LEU A 15 11.40 21.48 1.10
N THR A 16 10.79 22.65 1.33
CA THR A 16 11.17 23.53 2.45
C THR A 16 10.94 22.85 3.79
N ALA A 17 11.57 23.33 4.86
CA ALA A 17 11.40 22.76 6.20
C ALA A 17 9.90 22.68 6.62
N ASP A 18 9.12 23.73 6.35
CA ASP A 18 7.69 23.75 6.63
C ASP A 18 6.90 22.72 5.81
N GLN A 19 7.27 22.53 4.54
CA GLN A 19 6.65 21.52 3.68
C GLN A 19 7.00 20.11 4.13
N GLN A 20 8.24 19.88 4.56
CA GLN A 20 8.67 18.59 5.11
C GLN A 20 7.91 18.27 6.39
N GLU A 21 7.70 19.24 7.28
CA GLU A 21 6.96 19.01 8.51
C GLU A 21 5.47 18.75 8.24
N LYS A 22 4.84 19.51 7.34
CA LYS A 22 3.47 19.21 6.88
C LYS A 22 3.37 17.80 6.28
N LEU A 23 4.33 17.40 5.45
CA LEU A 23 4.38 16.06 4.87
C LEU A 23 4.54 14.98 5.95
N ARG A 24 5.37 15.22 6.97
CA ARG A 24 5.54 14.31 8.11
C ARG A 24 4.23 14.10 8.84
N GLN A 25 3.56 15.19 9.23
CA GLN A 25 2.27 15.12 9.95
C GLN A 25 1.20 14.41 9.10
N PHE A 26 1.15 14.69 7.81
CA PHE A 26 0.27 14.00 6.88
C PHE A 26 0.55 12.48 6.85
N LYS A 27 1.82 12.07 6.65
CA LYS A 27 2.20 10.65 6.63
C LYS A 27 1.87 9.94 7.94
N ILE A 28 2.08 10.58 9.09
CA ILE A 28 1.71 10.02 10.40
C ILE A 28 0.21 9.77 10.46
N LYS A 29 -0.61 10.78 10.12
CA LYS A 29 -2.06 10.65 10.12
C LYS A 29 -2.54 9.56 9.17
N THR A 30 -1.96 9.49 7.96
CA THR A 30 -2.28 8.44 7.00
C THR A 30 -1.94 7.05 7.54
N ARG A 31 -0.77 6.86 8.17
CA ARG A 31 -0.39 5.57 8.77
C ARG A 31 -1.37 5.14 9.85
N ILE A 32 -1.80 6.07 10.72
CA ILE A 32 -2.79 5.78 11.77
C ILE A 32 -4.13 5.36 11.13
N ASN A 33 -4.58 6.07 10.10
CA ASN A 33 -5.84 5.77 9.43
C ASN A 33 -5.79 4.41 8.71
N ASN A 34 -4.68 4.10 8.05
CA ASN A 34 -4.49 2.81 7.39
C ASN A 34 -4.55 1.65 8.39
N GLU A 35 -3.87 1.79 9.53
CA GLU A 35 -3.91 0.78 10.61
C GLU A 35 -5.32 0.59 11.16
N LYS A 36 -6.05 1.69 11.41
CA LYS A 36 -7.46 1.62 11.84
C LYS A 36 -8.33 0.91 10.81
N TYR A 37 -8.12 1.21 9.53
CA TYR A 37 -8.84 0.57 8.43
C TYR A 37 -8.56 -0.93 8.39
N LEU A 38 -7.29 -1.35 8.40
CA LEU A 38 -6.93 -2.77 8.39
C LEU A 38 -7.49 -3.51 9.60
N ARG A 39 -7.50 -2.89 10.79
CA ARG A 39 -8.07 -3.49 12.00
C ARG A 39 -9.59 -3.64 11.95
N SER A 40 -10.29 -2.75 11.25
CA SER A 40 -11.75 -2.83 11.13
C SER A 40 -12.22 -3.68 9.96
N HIS A 41 -11.33 -4.16 9.09
CA HIS A 41 -11.63 -4.91 7.87
C HIS A 41 -10.85 -6.24 7.88
N PRO A 42 -11.27 -7.24 8.68
CA PRO A 42 -10.60 -8.54 8.78
C PRO A 42 -10.56 -9.31 7.44
N GLU A 43 -11.46 -8.99 6.50
CA GLU A 43 -11.44 -9.54 5.15
C GLU A 43 -10.13 -9.24 4.41
N MET A 44 -9.50 -8.10 4.71
CA MET A 44 -8.23 -7.73 4.10
C MET A 44 -7.08 -8.62 4.58
N GLU A 45 -7.13 -9.07 5.83
CA GLU A 45 -6.14 -10.00 6.38
C GLU A 45 -6.26 -11.37 5.70
N VAL A 46 -7.47 -11.89 5.56
CA VAL A 46 -7.73 -13.16 4.85
C VAL A 46 -7.30 -13.05 3.39
N LEU A 47 -7.70 -11.98 2.71
CA LEU A 47 -7.40 -11.74 1.31
C LEU A 47 -5.90 -11.67 1.03
N ILE A 48 -5.15 -10.89 1.81
CA ILE A 48 -3.71 -10.75 1.66
C ILE A 48 -2.99 -12.02 2.12
N GLY A 49 -3.44 -12.64 3.20
CA GLY A 49 -2.87 -13.86 3.75
C GLY A 49 -2.96 -15.05 2.79
N ASP A 50 -4.10 -15.22 2.13
CA ASP A 50 -4.30 -16.25 1.10
C ASP A 50 -3.38 -16.01 -0.10
N PHE A 51 -3.30 -14.77 -0.58
CA PHE A 51 -2.39 -14.42 -1.67
C PHE A 51 -0.93 -14.74 -1.32
N LEU A 52 -0.47 -14.33 -0.14
CA LEU A 52 0.92 -14.58 0.31
C LEU A 52 1.20 -16.07 0.49
N ARG A 53 0.24 -16.82 1.06
CA ARG A 53 0.33 -18.28 1.17
C ARG A 53 0.57 -18.89 -0.21
N ASP A 54 -0.22 -18.48 -1.19
CA ASP A 54 -0.14 -18.98 -2.55
C ASP A 54 1.17 -18.60 -3.26
N VAL A 55 1.65 -17.37 -3.07
CA VAL A 55 2.96 -16.94 -3.59
C VAL A 55 4.08 -17.79 -3.01
N LEU A 56 4.07 -18.05 -1.70
CA LEU A 56 5.11 -18.83 -1.03
C LEU A 56 5.09 -20.32 -1.41
N LEU A 57 3.90 -20.88 -1.66
CA LEU A 57 3.72 -22.27 -2.08
C LEU A 57 4.06 -22.47 -3.56
N LYS A 58 3.54 -21.61 -4.44
CA LYS A 58 3.65 -21.77 -5.90
C LYS A 58 4.91 -21.15 -6.48
N ARG A 59 5.53 -20.19 -5.79
CA ARG A 59 6.76 -19.48 -6.18
C ARG A 59 6.73 -19.01 -7.65
N PRO A 60 5.75 -18.16 -8.02
CA PRO A 60 5.58 -17.73 -9.40
C PRO A 60 6.80 -16.95 -9.90
N ALA A 61 7.08 -17.08 -11.20
CA ALA A 61 8.18 -16.36 -11.85
C ALA A 61 7.88 -14.86 -12.02
N ASP A 62 6.61 -14.49 -12.29
CA ASP A 62 6.15 -13.10 -12.26
C ASP A 62 5.05 -12.94 -11.19
N ILE A 63 5.39 -12.17 -10.15
CA ILE A 63 4.51 -11.91 -9.02
C ILE A 63 3.37 -10.96 -9.42
N ARG A 64 3.59 -10.06 -10.38
CA ARG A 64 2.58 -9.06 -10.78
C ARG A 64 1.46 -9.69 -11.58
N ASP A 65 1.80 -10.55 -12.53
CA ASP A 65 0.81 -11.30 -13.30
C ASP A 65 0.03 -12.24 -12.37
N PHE A 66 0.73 -12.92 -11.45
CA PHE A 66 0.09 -13.75 -10.43
C PHE A 66 -0.87 -12.95 -9.52
N ALA A 67 -0.50 -11.74 -9.14
CA ALA A 67 -1.37 -10.84 -8.38
C ALA A 67 -2.58 -10.38 -9.20
N ALA A 68 -2.39 -10.06 -10.48
CA ALA A 68 -3.48 -9.67 -11.36
C ALA A 68 -4.52 -10.78 -11.45
N ASP A 69 -4.11 -12.02 -11.73
CA ASP A 69 -5.01 -13.18 -11.80
C ASP A 69 -5.74 -13.42 -10.47
N HIS A 70 -5.03 -13.29 -9.33
CA HIS A 70 -5.63 -13.49 -8.01
C HIS A 70 -6.66 -12.42 -7.65
N PHE A 71 -6.31 -11.13 -7.78
CA PHE A 71 -7.15 -10.02 -7.32
C PHE A 71 -8.23 -9.60 -8.32
N THR A 72 -8.16 -10.03 -9.58
CA THR A 72 -9.22 -9.78 -10.58
C THR A 72 -10.22 -10.93 -10.72
N ASN A 73 -10.06 -12.00 -9.93
CA ASN A 73 -11.01 -13.09 -9.89
C ASN A 73 -12.42 -12.58 -9.48
N PRO A 74 -13.46 -12.74 -10.32
CA PRO A 74 -14.81 -12.23 -10.03
C PRO A 74 -15.42 -12.89 -8.77
N ASP A 75 -15.04 -14.12 -8.48
CA ASP A 75 -15.57 -14.90 -7.35
C ASP A 75 -14.78 -14.66 -6.05
N LEU A 76 -13.79 -13.78 -6.07
CA LEU A 76 -12.93 -13.49 -4.93
C LEU A 76 -13.73 -13.09 -3.69
N HIS A 77 -14.77 -12.27 -3.84
CA HIS A 77 -15.62 -11.85 -2.73
C HIS A 77 -16.37 -13.03 -2.07
N VAL A 78 -16.80 -14.02 -2.85
CA VAL A 78 -17.47 -15.23 -2.35
C VAL A 78 -16.46 -16.11 -1.60
N LEU A 79 -15.26 -16.28 -2.17
CA LEU A 79 -14.20 -17.08 -1.57
C LEU A 79 -13.74 -16.52 -0.22
N ILE A 80 -13.52 -15.20 -0.15
CA ILE A 80 -13.14 -14.53 1.10
C ILE A 80 -14.29 -14.58 2.12
N GLY A 81 -15.54 -14.31 1.71
CA GLY A 81 -16.70 -14.41 2.59
C GLY A 81 -16.84 -15.80 3.23
N SER A 82 -16.74 -16.86 2.41
CA SER A 82 -16.83 -18.25 2.88
C SER A 82 -15.75 -18.60 3.90
N LYS A 83 -14.51 -18.10 3.69
CA LYS A 83 -13.38 -18.32 4.60
C LYS A 83 -13.50 -17.54 5.90
N MET A 84 -14.10 -16.35 5.86
CA MET A 84 -14.38 -15.58 7.07
C MET A 84 -15.42 -16.27 7.94
N GLU A 85 -16.45 -16.86 7.33
CA GLU A 85 -17.48 -17.64 8.03
C GLU A 85 -16.89 -18.89 8.69
N GLY A 86 -16.03 -19.63 7.98
CA GLY A 86 -15.35 -20.81 8.54
C GLY A 86 -14.31 -20.52 9.64
N ASN A 87 -13.86 -19.27 9.78
CA ASN A 87 -12.95 -18.83 10.85
C ASN A 87 -13.68 -18.29 12.10
N MET A 88 -15.02 -18.20 12.07
CA MET A 88 -15.85 -17.75 13.20
C MET A 88 -16.38 -18.89 14.08
N GLU A 89 -16.01 -20.15 13.79
CA GLU A 89 -16.20 -21.33 14.66
C GLU A 89 -14.91 -21.69 15.40
#